data_AF-A0A1Y2IG37-F1
#
_entry.id   AF-A0A1Y2IG37-F1
#
_cell.length_a   1.000
_cell.length_b   1.000
_cell.length_c   1.000
_cell.angle_alpha   90.00
_cell.angle_beta   90.00
_cell.angle_gamma   90.00
#
_symmetry.space_group_name_H-M   'P 1'
#
loop_
_entity.id
_entity.type
_entity.pdbx_description
1 polymer ?
#
loop_
_entity_poly.entity_id
_entity_poly.type
_entity_poly.pdbx_seq_one_letter_code
_entity_poly.pdbx_strand_id
1 'polypeptide(L)'
;MGQWTRKGWTEGWKALGVDTIPAMKTTLDTLRRQLATDTDYFRRVYNYTFEFSRPPGQRSLGLDMAQGFWAILIPHGLQGGALAHVSSGQDADGDERMAAAEAEEGWKEEYTQWWFEFLEKSGLKGVSKDVWQMFLEFVRTIDSRFEKYDPEAAWPSTIDDFVEFARSKVAGSA
;
A
#
# COMPACT_ATOMS: atom_id res chain seq x y z
N MET A 1 -20.48 -0.86 2.71
CA MET A 1 -19.75 0.43 2.72
C MET A 1 -20.77 1.57 2.77
N GLY A 2 -20.45 2.71 3.41
CA GLY A 2 -21.32 3.90 3.38
C GLY A 2 -22.46 3.93 4.42
N GLN A 3 -22.38 3.13 5.49
CA GLN A 3 -23.29 3.20 6.62
C GLN A 3 -22.50 3.19 7.93
N TRP A 4 -22.88 4.03 8.88
CA TRP A 4 -22.31 4.03 10.23
C TRP A 4 -23.37 3.62 11.25
N THR A 5 -22.99 2.74 12.18
CA THR A 5 -23.84 2.47 13.34
C THR A 5 -23.78 3.66 14.28
N ARG A 6 -24.93 4.02 14.87
CA ARG A 6 -24.99 5.12 15.85
C ARG A 6 -23.98 4.91 16.97
N LYS A 7 -23.90 3.68 17.50
CA LYS A 7 -22.97 3.30 18.57
C LYS A 7 -21.51 3.52 18.15
N GLY A 8 -21.10 3.00 17.00
CA GLY A 8 -19.73 3.16 16.49
C GLY A 8 -19.36 4.61 16.24
N TRP A 9 -20.28 5.40 15.69
CA TRP A 9 -20.08 6.84 15.50
C TRP A 9 -19.89 7.57 16.83
N THR A 10 -20.79 7.37 17.80
CA THR A 10 -20.71 8.06 19.10
C THR A 10 -19.52 7.64 19.93
N GLU A 11 -19.18 6.35 19.94
CA GLU A 11 -18.05 5.83 20.72
C GLU A 11 -16.71 6.22 20.11
N GLY A 12 -16.60 6.23 18.78
CA GLY A 12 -15.38 6.66 18.09
C GLY A 12 -15.02 8.11 18.39
N TRP A 13 -15.98 9.03 18.25
CA TRP A 13 -15.76 10.44 18.57
C TRP A 13 -15.53 10.70 20.05
N LYS A 14 -16.23 9.96 20.92
CA LYS A 14 -16.00 10.02 22.38
C LYS A 14 -14.59 9.56 22.75
N ALA A 15 -14.08 8.50 22.11
CA ALA A 15 -12.72 8.00 22.34
C ALA A 15 -11.65 9.01 21.91
N LEU A 16 -11.93 9.81 20.88
CA LEU A 16 -11.07 10.91 20.43
C LEU A 16 -11.23 12.19 21.26
N GLY A 17 -12.21 12.24 22.19
CA GLY A 17 -12.49 13.42 23.00
C GLY A 17 -13.05 14.60 22.20
N VAL A 18 -13.71 14.32 21.06
CA VAL A 18 -14.17 15.34 20.11
C VAL A 18 -15.69 15.28 19.96
N ASP A 19 -16.37 16.40 20.20
CA ASP A 19 -17.84 16.49 20.18
C ASP A 19 -18.40 17.62 19.30
N THR A 20 -17.54 18.40 18.63
CA THR A 20 -17.96 19.48 17.73
C THR A 20 -17.45 19.28 16.29
N ILE A 21 -18.24 19.67 15.30
CA ILE A 21 -17.90 19.56 13.87
C ILE A 21 -16.56 20.23 13.51
N PRO A 22 -16.22 21.45 14.01
CA PRO A 22 -14.92 22.05 13.76
C PRO A 22 -13.77 21.20 14.30
N ALA A 23 -13.88 20.68 15.52
CA ALA A 23 -12.86 19.82 16.11
C ALA A 23 -12.74 18.48 15.38
N MET A 24 -13.85 17.93 14.88
CA MET A 24 -13.84 16.74 14.00
C MET A 24 -13.01 17.00 12.74
N LYS A 25 -13.20 18.15 12.07
CA LYS A 25 -12.41 18.52 10.88
C LYS A 25 -10.92 18.60 11.19
N THR A 26 -10.55 19.32 12.25
CA THR A 26 -9.15 19.42 12.68
C THR A 26 -8.54 18.07 13.00
N THR A 27 -9.30 17.18 13.65
CA THR A 27 -8.84 15.83 13.98
C THR A 27 -8.61 14.99 12.72
N LEU A 28 -9.52 15.08 11.74
CA LEU A 28 -9.36 14.41 10.44
C LEU A 28 -8.11 14.90 9.70
N ASP A 29 -7.80 16.20 9.76
CA ASP A 29 -6.58 16.74 9.17
C ASP A 29 -5.32 16.19 9.85
N THR A 30 -5.34 16.04 11.18
CA THR A 30 -4.25 15.41 11.93
C THR A 30 -4.08 13.95 11.55
N LEU A 31 -5.18 13.18 11.51
CA LEU A 31 -5.15 11.77 11.12
C LEU A 31 -4.68 11.57 9.68
N ARG A 32 -5.06 12.47 8.76
CA ARG A 32 -4.60 12.44 7.37
C ARG A 32 -3.09 12.65 7.25
N ARG A 33 -2.53 13.57 8.04
CA ARG A 33 -1.07 13.77 8.12
C ARG A 33 -0.39 12.56 8.72
N GLN A 34 -0.93 12.01 9.82
CA GLN A 34 -0.41 10.79 10.43
C GLN A 34 -0.41 9.63 9.43
N LEU A 35 -1.48 9.46 8.64
CA LEU A 35 -1.54 8.45 7.59
C LEU A 35 -0.42 8.62 6.56
N ALA A 36 -0.07 9.87 6.23
CA ALA A 36 0.97 10.15 5.26
C ALA A 36 2.38 9.81 5.80
N THR A 37 2.64 10.06 7.09
CA THR A 37 3.99 10.01 7.68
C THR A 37 4.31 8.73 8.46
N ASP A 38 3.31 8.07 9.04
CA ASP A 38 3.50 6.92 9.95
C ASP A 38 3.24 5.61 9.20
N THR A 39 4.31 4.83 9.00
CA THR A 39 4.27 3.53 8.31
C THR A 39 3.37 2.50 8.99
N ASP A 40 3.39 2.39 10.32
CA ASP A 40 2.60 1.39 11.03
C ASP A 40 1.13 1.77 11.10
N TYR A 41 0.84 3.07 11.22
CA TYR A 41 -0.52 3.56 11.08
C TYR A 41 -1.04 3.36 9.64
N PHE A 42 -0.24 3.65 8.62
CA PHE A 42 -0.59 3.37 7.23
C PHE A 42 -0.87 1.89 6.99
N ARG A 43 0.03 0.99 7.44
CA ARG A 43 -0.16 -0.46 7.32
C ARG A 43 -1.47 -0.93 7.95
N ARG A 44 -1.81 -0.41 9.14
CA ARG A 44 -3.08 -0.72 9.81
C ARG A 44 -4.29 -0.25 9.02
N VAL A 45 -4.27 1.00 8.54
CA VAL A 45 -5.36 1.56 7.73
C VAL A 45 -5.51 0.81 6.41
N TYR A 46 -4.40 0.54 5.72
CA TYR A 46 -4.36 -0.21 4.47
C TYR A 46 -4.93 -1.63 4.62
N ASN A 47 -4.55 -2.35 5.68
CA ASN A 47 -5.10 -3.67 5.97
C ASN A 47 -6.60 -3.62 6.32
N TYR A 48 -7.01 -2.59 7.08
CA TYR A 48 -8.41 -2.37 7.39
C TYR A 48 -9.24 -2.04 6.14
N THR A 49 -8.68 -1.33 5.16
CA THR A 49 -9.36 -1.00 3.90
C THR A 49 -9.82 -2.25 3.16
N PHE A 50 -9.01 -3.31 3.12
CA PHE A 50 -9.42 -4.58 2.52
C PHE A 50 -10.64 -5.18 3.23
N GLU A 51 -10.61 -5.25 4.56
CA GLU A 51 -11.70 -5.83 5.35
C GLU A 51 -12.98 -4.99 5.28
N PHE A 52 -12.84 -3.67 5.24
CA PHE A 52 -13.94 -2.72 5.11
C PHE A 52 -14.63 -2.79 3.74
N SER A 53 -13.85 -3.08 2.69
CA SER A 53 -14.31 -3.01 1.30
C SER A 53 -14.77 -4.34 0.74
N ARG A 54 -14.32 -5.44 1.33
CA ARG A 54 -14.71 -6.80 0.95
C ARG A 54 -16.20 -7.05 1.26
N PRO A 55 -16.99 -7.54 0.29
CA PRO A 55 -18.37 -7.92 0.55
C PRO A 55 -18.46 -9.05 1.59
N PRO A 56 -19.51 -9.06 2.43
CA PRO A 56 -19.69 -10.11 3.43
C PRO A 56 -19.78 -11.49 2.74
N GLY A 57 -18.96 -12.44 3.21
CA GLY A 57 -18.93 -13.81 2.69
C GLY A 57 -17.93 -14.08 1.55
N GLN A 58 -17.38 -13.05 0.89
CA GLN A 58 -16.36 -13.22 -0.15
C GLN A 58 -14.96 -13.24 0.44
N ARG A 59 -14.00 -13.98 -0.13
CA ARG A 59 -12.59 -14.01 0.34
C ARG A 59 -11.67 -13.06 -0.41
N SER A 60 -12.14 -12.48 -1.52
CA SER A 60 -11.40 -11.56 -2.37
C SER A 60 -12.15 -10.23 -2.51
N LEU A 61 -11.41 -9.18 -2.84
CA LEU A 61 -11.92 -7.86 -3.20
C LEU A 61 -11.98 -7.75 -4.73
N GLY A 62 -13.07 -7.24 -5.30
CA GLY A 62 -13.16 -7.02 -6.75
C GLY A 62 -12.07 -6.08 -7.27
N LEU A 63 -11.60 -6.29 -8.51
CA LEU A 63 -10.48 -5.52 -9.07
C LEU A 63 -10.76 -4.02 -9.10
N ASP A 64 -11.93 -3.59 -9.60
CA ASP A 64 -12.30 -2.17 -9.67
C ASP A 64 -12.21 -1.47 -8.31
N MET A 65 -12.64 -2.15 -7.25
CA MET A 65 -12.59 -1.62 -5.89
C MET A 65 -11.15 -1.59 -5.37
N ALA A 66 -10.38 -2.64 -5.61
CA ALA A 66 -8.97 -2.70 -5.22
C ALA A 66 -8.14 -1.61 -5.90
N GLN A 67 -8.29 -1.44 -7.21
CA GLN A 67 -7.65 -0.38 -8.00
C GLN A 67 -8.07 1.01 -7.50
N GLY A 68 -9.36 1.23 -7.23
CA GLY A 68 -9.85 2.50 -6.68
C GLY A 68 -9.20 2.87 -5.35
N PHE A 69 -9.01 1.91 -4.44
CA PHE A 69 -8.32 2.16 -3.18
C PHE A 69 -6.81 2.33 -3.33
N TRP A 70 -6.17 1.55 -4.19
CA TRP A 70 -4.74 1.73 -4.46
C TRP A 70 -4.43 3.07 -5.10
N ALA A 71 -5.29 3.57 -5.99
CA ALA A 71 -5.16 4.86 -6.64
C ALA A 71 -5.16 6.05 -5.65
N ILE A 72 -5.73 5.87 -4.46
CA ILE A 72 -5.74 6.90 -3.41
C ILE A 72 -4.70 6.64 -2.30
N LEU A 73 -4.50 5.38 -1.89
CA LEU A 73 -3.65 5.05 -0.76
C LEU A 73 -2.17 5.10 -1.13
N ILE A 74 -1.79 4.51 -2.27
CA ILE A 74 -0.38 4.36 -2.65
C ILE A 74 0.26 5.73 -2.89
N PRO A 75 -0.31 6.64 -3.72
CA PRO A 75 0.27 7.97 -3.90
C PRO A 75 0.35 8.78 -2.61
N HIS A 76 -0.69 8.71 -1.76
CA HIS A 76 -0.71 9.43 -0.48
C HIS A 76 0.37 8.93 0.50
N GLY A 77 0.61 7.62 0.54
CA GLY A 77 1.66 7.02 1.36
C GLY A 77 3.07 7.29 0.86
N LEU A 78 3.26 7.36 -0.47
CA LEU A 78 4.55 7.70 -1.09
C LEU A 78 4.90 9.19 -0.87
N GLN A 79 3.94 10.10 -1.11
CA GLN A 79 4.13 11.54 -0.93
C GLN A 79 4.44 11.92 0.52
N GLY A 80 3.86 11.21 1.49
CA GLY A 80 4.07 11.46 2.91
C GLY A 80 5.26 10.74 3.54
N GLY A 81 5.88 9.80 2.84
CA GLY A 81 7.00 9.00 3.34
C GLY A 81 6.61 7.76 4.15
N ALA A 82 5.33 7.50 4.44
CA ALA A 82 4.89 6.26 5.07
C ALA A 82 5.28 5.00 4.28
N LEU A 83 5.37 5.14 2.95
CA LEU A 83 5.83 4.10 2.01
C LEU A 83 7.28 4.32 1.53
N ALA A 84 8.11 4.99 2.33
CA ALA A 84 9.52 5.14 2.02
C ALA A 84 10.18 3.77 1.75
N HIS A 85 11.06 3.76 0.76
CA HIS A 85 11.76 2.56 0.33
C HIS A 85 12.66 2.03 1.44
N VAL A 86 12.61 0.72 1.66
CA VAL A 86 13.44 -0.02 2.61
C VAL A 86 14.35 -0.92 1.80
N SER A 87 15.65 -0.58 1.74
CA SER A 87 16.65 -1.47 1.15
C SER A 87 16.65 -2.79 1.92
N SER A 88 16.63 -3.91 1.20
CA SER A 88 16.60 -5.29 1.69
C SER A 88 17.90 -5.73 2.38
N GLY A 89 18.44 -4.91 3.29
CA GLY A 89 19.71 -5.15 3.99
C GLY A 89 19.78 -4.70 5.45
N GLN A 90 18.66 -4.33 6.08
CA GLN A 90 18.64 -4.13 7.53
C GLN A 90 18.35 -5.45 8.25
N ASP A 91 19.33 -6.34 8.23
CA ASP A 91 19.45 -7.38 9.25
C ASP A 91 19.69 -6.68 10.61
N ALA A 92 19.12 -7.27 11.66
CA ALA A 92 19.03 -6.70 13.00
C ALA A 92 20.35 -6.65 13.80
N ASP A 93 21.49 -6.46 13.14
CA ASP A 93 22.79 -6.20 13.79
C ASP A 93 23.25 -4.79 13.45
N GLY A 94 23.17 -3.91 14.46
CA GLY A 94 23.52 -2.49 14.36
C GLY A 94 25.02 -2.27 14.17
N ASP A 95 25.49 -2.38 12.93
CA ASP A 95 26.75 -1.75 12.50
C ASP A 95 26.41 -0.55 11.62
N GLU A 96 26.39 0.64 12.22
CA GLU A 96 26.26 1.93 11.52
C GLU A 96 27.52 2.21 10.70
N ARG A 97 27.67 1.55 9.55
CA ARG A 97 28.57 2.02 8.51
C ARG A 97 27.84 2.97 7.58
N MET A 98 28.01 4.25 7.91
CA MET A 98 27.75 5.42 7.07
C MET A 98 28.31 5.22 5.66
N ALA A 99 27.50 4.64 4.77
CA ALA A 99 27.58 4.91 3.35
C ALA A 99 26.40 5.83 3.06
N ALA A 100 26.68 7.02 2.52
CA ALA A 100 25.67 7.81 1.83
C ALA A 100 25.19 6.95 0.65
N ALA A 101 24.24 6.05 0.91
CA ALA A 101 23.56 5.30 -0.11
C ALA A 101 22.91 6.35 -0.98
N GLU A 102 23.34 6.41 -2.25
CA GLU A 102 22.53 7.01 -3.30
C GLU A 102 21.11 6.54 -3.03
N ALA A 103 20.20 7.48 -2.76
CA ALA A 103 18.85 7.15 -2.35
C ALA A 103 18.27 6.26 -3.45
N GLU A 104 18.24 4.95 -3.22
CA GLU A 104 17.77 4.02 -4.23
C GLU A 104 16.33 4.41 -4.52
N GLU A 105 16.09 4.82 -5.76
CA GLU A 105 14.75 5.16 -6.20
C GLU A 105 13.92 3.89 -6.08
N GLY A 106 12.93 3.93 -5.18
CA GLY A 106 11.99 2.83 -4.98
C GLY A 106 10.82 2.90 -5.96
N TRP A 107 9.64 2.54 -5.49
CA TRP A 107 8.41 2.55 -6.27
C TRP A 107 8.05 3.93 -6.84
N LYS A 108 7.78 3.97 -8.15
CA LYS A 108 7.35 5.18 -8.88
C LYS A 108 5.84 5.17 -9.12
N GLU A 109 5.25 6.36 -9.27
CA GLU A 109 3.80 6.50 -9.55
C GLU A 109 3.38 5.78 -10.86
N GLU A 110 4.27 5.70 -11.85
CA GLU A 110 4.04 4.98 -13.11
C GLU A 110 3.84 3.46 -12.90
N TYR A 111 4.50 2.86 -11.90
CA TYR A 111 4.37 1.43 -11.61
C TYR A 111 2.99 1.10 -11.05
N THR A 112 2.33 2.05 -10.37
CA THR A 112 0.93 1.88 -9.96
C THR A 112 0.01 1.73 -11.17
N GLN A 113 0.26 2.47 -12.26
CA GLN A 113 -0.51 2.32 -13.50
C GLN A 113 -0.18 0.99 -14.20
N TRP A 114 1.09 0.59 -14.21
CA TRP A 114 1.47 -0.72 -14.77
C TRP A 114 0.84 -1.87 -14.02
N TRP A 115 0.73 -1.77 -12.69
CA TRP A 115 0.03 -2.75 -11.86
C TRP A 115 -1.45 -2.86 -12.24
N PHE A 116 -2.12 -1.74 -12.49
CA PHE A 116 -3.53 -1.75 -12.92
C PHE A 116 -3.70 -2.37 -14.30
N GLU A 117 -2.85 -1.99 -15.27
CA GLU A 117 -2.85 -2.58 -16.60
C GLU A 117 -2.56 -4.08 -16.57
N PHE A 118 -1.62 -4.51 -15.71
CA PHE A 118 -1.35 -5.93 -15.49
C PHE A 118 -2.59 -6.65 -14.99
N LEU A 119 -3.23 -6.16 -13.92
CA LEU A 119 -4.41 -6.80 -13.32
C LEU A 119 -5.59 -6.96 -14.30
N GLU A 120 -5.79 -5.98 -15.17
CA GLU A 120 -6.80 -6.07 -16.23
C GLU A 120 -6.48 -7.17 -17.25
N LYS A 121 -5.19 -7.36 -17.57
CA LYS A 121 -4.70 -8.38 -18.51
C LYS A 121 -4.59 -9.77 -17.88
N SER A 122 -4.37 -9.89 -16.58
CA SER A 122 -4.21 -11.19 -15.89
C SER A 122 -5.49 -12.03 -15.90
N GLY A 123 -6.65 -11.43 -16.20
CA GLY A 123 -7.96 -12.11 -16.15
C GLY A 123 -8.42 -12.46 -14.73
N LEU A 124 -7.79 -11.87 -13.71
CA LEU A 124 -8.17 -12.07 -12.31
C LEU A 124 -9.57 -11.48 -12.06
N LYS A 125 -10.35 -12.14 -11.20
CA LYS A 125 -11.68 -11.64 -10.81
C LYS A 125 -11.65 -10.82 -9.51
N GLY A 126 -10.52 -10.81 -8.82
CA GLY A 126 -10.35 -10.08 -7.58
C GLY A 126 -9.01 -10.37 -6.91
N VAL A 127 -8.70 -9.57 -5.90
CA VAL A 127 -7.47 -9.59 -5.12
C VAL A 127 -7.71 -10.34 -3.82
N SER A 128 -6.85 -11.30 -3.48
CA SER A 128 -6.90 -12.01 -2.20
C SER A 128 -6.34 -11.13 -1.06
N LYS A 129 -6.65 -11.48 0.20
CA LYS A 129 -6.08 -10.77 1.36
C LYS A 129 -4.55 -10.80 1.34
N ASP A 130 -4.00 -11.94 0.96
CA ASP A 130 -2.55 -12.17 0.90
C ASP A 130 -1.87 -11.26 -0.14
N VAL A 131 -2.37 -11.24 -1.39
CA VAL A 131 -1.86 -10.33 -2.45
C VAL A 131 -1.98 -8.88 -2.01
N TRP A 132 -3.11 -8.49 -1.41
CA TRP A 132 -3.29 -7.13 -0.90
C TRP A 132 -2.21 -6.76 0.12
N GLN A 133 -1.98 -7.60 1.13
CA GLN A 133 -1.03 -7.35 2.20
C GLN A 133 0.42 -7.36 1.71
N MET A 134 0.78 -8.34 0.87
CA MET A 134 2.12 -8.47 0.31
C MET A 134 2.45 -7.36 -0.69
N PHE A 135 1.45 -6.84 -1.42
CA PHE A 135 1.67 -5.71 -2.33
C PHE A 135 2.19 -4.46 -1.61
N LEU A 136 1.76 -4.22 -0.36
CA LEU A 136 2.27 -3.11 0.44
C LEU A 136 3.76 -3.25 0.75
N GLU A 137 4.19 -4.44 1.16
CA GLU A 137 5.60 -4.69 1.44
C GLU A 137 6.42 -4.62 0.16
N PHE A 138 5.91 -5.19 -0.94
CA PHE A 138 6.54 -5.12 -2.26
C PHE A 138 6.78 -3.67 -2.72
N VAL A 139 5.78 -2.78 -2.62
CA VAL A 139 5.94 -1.34 -2.95
C VAL A 139 7.06 -0.69 -2.14
N ARG A 140 7.28 -1.14 -0.90
CA ARG A 140 8.32 -0.58 -0.02
C ARG A 140 9.69 -1.18 -0.26
N THR A 141 9.81 -2.41 -0.73
CA THR A 141 11.09 -3.12 -0.83
C THR A 141 11.64 -3.20 -2.25
N ILE A 142 10.83 -2.95 -3.27
CA ILE A 142 11.26 -3.07 -4.67
C ILE A 142 12.09 -1.87 -5.12
N ASP A 143 13.12 -2.15 -5.90
CA ASP A 143 13.95 -1.14 -6.56
C ASP A 143 13.29 -0.64 -7.86
N SER A 144 13.61 0.58 -8.29
CA SER A 144 13.09 1.18 -9.52
C SER A 144 13.29 0.39 -10.81
N ARG A 145 14.19 -0.59 -10.86
CA ARG A 145 14.42 -1.41 -12.07
C ARG A 145 13.95 -2.85 -11.90
N PHE A 146 13.37 -3.19 -10.75
CA PHE A 146 12.98 -4.55 -10.38
C PHE A 146 14.15 -5.55 -10.46
N GLU A 147 15.40 -5.10 -10.38
CA GLU A 147 16.59 -5.94 -10.56
C GLU A 147 16.85 -6.80 -9.32
N LYS A 148 16.56 -6.27 -8.12
CA LYS A 148 16.81 -6.95 -6.84
C LYS A 148 15.68 -7.87 -6.42
N TYR A 149 14.63 -7.98 -7.22
CA TYR A 149 13.53 -8.88 -6.94
C TYR A 149 13.95 -10.34 -7.04
N ASP A 150 13.73 -11.08 -5.96
CA ASP A 150 13.94 -12.51 -5.85
C ASP A 150 12.62 -13.27 -6.03
N PRO A 151 12.42 -14.00 -7.16
CA PRO A 151 11.24 -14.81 -7.40
C PRO A 151 11.21 -16.11 -6.59
N GLU A 152 12.31 -16.50 -5.93
CA GLU A 152 12.32 -17.66 -5.02
C GLU A 152 11.86 -17.28 -3.61
N ALA A 153 11.70 -15.98 -3.31
CA ALA A 153 11.12 -15.52 -2.07
C ALA A 153 9.63 -15.86 -1.97
N ALA A 154 9.06 -15.78 -0.76
CA ALA A 154 7.68 -16.16 -0.49
C ALA A 154 6.64 -15.11 -0.95
N TRP A 155 6.79 -14.58 -2.16
CA TRP A 155 5.82 -13.67 -2.77
C TRP A 155 4.63 -14.43 -3.37
N PRO A 156 3.44 -13.83 -3.43
CA PRO A 156 2.33 -14.36 -4.21
C PRO A 156 2.70 -14.37 -5.70
N SER A 157 2.33 -15.43 -6.42
CA SER A 157 2.61 -15.55 -7.87
C SER A 157 2.13 -14.36 -8.70
N THR A 158 1.06 -13.68 -8.26
CA THR A 158 0.56 -12.47 -8.91
C THR A 158 1.57 -11.31 -8.89
N ILE A 159 2.41 -11.23 -7.86
CA ILE A 159 3.50 -10.26 -7.77
C ILE A 159 4.67 -10.72 -8.65
N ASP A 160 5.02 -12.01 -8.65
CA ASP A 160 6.05 -12.55 -9.55
C ASP A 160 5.72 -12.24 -11.02
N ASP A 161 4.49 -12.59 -11.45
CA ASP A 161 3.98 -12.34 -12.81
C ASP A 161 4.00 -10.84 -13.17
N PHE A 162 3.73 -9.96 -12.19
CA PHE A 162 3.81 -8.52 -12.40
C PHE A 162 5.25 -8.03 -12.58
N VAL A 163 6.20 -8.58 -11.82
CA VAL A 163 7.62 -8.22 -11.97
C VAL A 163 8.12 -8.61 -13.36
N GLU A 164 7.75 -9.78 -13.88
CA GLU A 164 8.07 -10.17 -15.24
C GLU A 164 7.48 -9.19 -16.27
N PHE A 165 6.22 -8.80 -16.10
CA PHE A 165 5.56 -7.79 -16.93
C PHE A 165 6.27 -6.43 -16.89
N ALA A 166 6.63 -5.96 -15.69
CA ALA A 166 7.31 -4.69 -15.48
C ALA A 166 8.72 -4.69 -16.09
N ARG A 167 9.50 -5.76 -15.88
CA ARG A 167 10.83 -5.95 -16.49
C ARG A 167 10.76 -5.92 -18.02
N SER A 168 9.75 -6.56 -18.62
CA SER A 168 9.53 -6.50 -20.07
C SER A 168 9.26 -5.08 -20.56
N LYS A 169 8.49 -4.27 -19.82
CA LYS A 169 8.26 -2.85 -20.16
C LYS A 169 9.50 -1.98 -20.02
N VAL A 170 10.30 -2.20 -18.98
CA VAL A 170 11.57 -1.49 -18.78
C VAL A 170 12.53 -1.81 -19.94
N ALA A 171 12.69 -3.09 -20.29
CA ALA A 171 13.55 -3.52 -21.39
C ALA A 171 13.08 -3.03 -22.77
N GLY A 172 11.77 -2.88 -22.98
CA GLY A 172 11.21 -2.33 -24.22
C GLY A 172 11.22 -0.80 -24.31
N SER A 173 11.53 -0.10 -23.23
CA SER A 173 11.62 1.37 -23.17
C SER A 173 13.07 1.89 -23.24
N ALA A 174 14.05 0.99 -23.22
CA ALA A 174 15.48 1.25 -23.38
C ALA A 174 15.93 1.05 -24.84
#